data_AF-A0A1X7P8B5-F1
#
_entry.id   AF-A0A1X7P8B5-F1
#
_cell.length_a   1.000
_cell.length_b   1.000
_cell.length_c   1.000
_cell.angle_alpha   90.00
_cell.angle_beta   90.00
_cell.angle_gamma   90.00
#
_symmetry.space_group_name_H-M   'P 1'
#
loop_
_entity.id
_entity.type
_entity.pdbx_description
1 polymer ?
#
loop_
_entity_poly.entity_id
_entity_poly.type
_entity_poly.pdbx_seq_one_letter_code
_entity_poly.pdbx_strand_id
1 'polypeptide(L)'
;MSLEGSALQRASALVAHVRERPPVVVVLGDLILDSWWLGEAERVTREAPAPVLRLEDVVDVAGGAANTAANLRALGAEVRTVGVAGRDPEGDRLLAALERAGLGTESIIRSDAATTIKTRVVGGDSVMLRVDSGPHRPGDAALDELADAAVRAAAGADAVLVCDYGSGILRAALERVLAAGRPELLVVDAHDLAGWAFARPDLVTPNAKEAELLLGAPLGRGSARAAAVHAAAEQLRERSGSRHVVVTLDRDGSAALDADGSITRTFAQPAEEKQASGAGDTFAATATLALAAGRSLATAVDLAQAAADVVVQRPGTSVCSADDLLHSLAAPAATVLGEDALVEVLAEQARRGRRVVFTNGCFDVLHRGHTAYLRQARELGDVLVVAVNDDDSVRRLKGEGRPINPEGDRAGVIAELGCVDYVTLFSGDTPIPLLERVQPHVYVKGGDYAPDMLAEAVVVRSYGGTVTTVGYVSEHSTTEMVQRIRSSAQPGPS
;
A
#
# COMPACT_ATOMS: atom_id res chain seq x y z
N MET A 1 -4.12 0.40 20.66
CA MET A 1 -4.85 -0.70 20.02
C MET A 1 -6.29 -0.25 19.88
N SER A 2 -6.72 0.15 18.68
CA SER A 2 -8.09 0.61 18.42
C SER A 2 -9.08 -0.52 18.77
N LEU A 3 -10.20 -0.17 19.40
CA LEU A 3 -11.28 -1.08 19.80
C LEU A 3 -12.09 -1.64 18.61
N GLU A 4 -11.70 -1.35 17.36
CA GLU A 4 -12.51 -1.60 16.14
C GLU A 4 -12.25 -2.96 15.44
N GLY A 5 -11.69 -3.97 16.11
CA GLY A 5 -11.43 -5.29 15.51
C GLY A 5 -10.23 -5.29 14.55
N SER A 6 -9.98 -6.41 13.86
CA SER A 6 -8.88 -6.58 12.87
C SER A 6 -9.06 -5.71 11.62
N ALA A 7 -7.99 -5.44 10.86
CA ALA A 7 -8.07 -4.66 9.62
C ALA A 7 -9.06 -5.26 8.61
N LEU A 8 -9.09 -6.58 8.47
CA LEU A 8 -10.06 -7.30 7.64
C LEU A 8 -11.50 -7.10 8.13
N GLN A 9 -11.75 -7.12 9.44
CA GLN A 9 -13.08 -6.85 9.99
C GLN A 9 -13.52 -5.42 9.71
N ARG A 10 -12.62 -4.44 9.85
CA ARG A 10 -12.90 -3.03 9.53
C ARG A 10 -13.20 -2.83 8.05
N ALA A 11 -12.41 -3.43 7.16
CA ALA A 11 -12.65 -3.41 5.71
C ALA A 11 -13.98 -4.08 5.36
N SER A 12 -14.26 -5.25 5.92
CA SER A 12 -15.52 -5.98 5.69
C SER A 12 -16.73 -5.16 6.14
N ALA A 13 -16.64 -4.50 7.29
CA ALA A 13 -17.69 -3.62 7.80
C ALA A 13 -17.90 -2.39 6.91
N LEU A 14 -16.83 -1.78 6.38
CA LEU A 14 -16.92 -0.69 5.41
C LEU A 14 -17.61 -1.17 4.13
N VAL A 15 -17.15 -2.28 3.54
CA VAL A 15 -17.71 -2.81 2.29
C VAL A 15 -19.18 -3.19 2.46
N ALA A 16 -19.56 -3.80 3.58
CA ALA A 16 -20.96 -4.09 3.89
C ALA A 16 -21.81 -2.81 3.95
N HIS A 17 -21.32 -1.78 4.67
CA HIS A 17 -22.01 -0.49 4.75
C HIS A 17 -22.19 0.16 3.38
N VAL A 18 -21.13 0.20 2.56
CA VAL A 18 -21.19 0.78 1.21
C VAL A 18 -22.15 0.01 0.31
N ARG A 19 -22.27 -1.32 0.44
CA ARG A 19 -23.24 -2.12 -0.31
C ARG A 19 -24.69 -1.85 0.10
N GLU A 20 -24.94 -1.61 1.39
CA GLU A 20 -26.28 -1.32 1.92
C GLU A 20 -26.72 0.12 1.65
N ARG A 21 -25.79 1.07 1.82
CA ARG A 21 -25.99 2.50 1.62
C ARG A 21 -24.70 3.10 1.02
N PRO A 22 -24.56 3.10 -0.31
CA PRO A 22 -23.37 3.65 -0.95
C PRO A 22 -23.30 5.16 -0.72
N PRO A 23 -22.20 5.68 -0.15
CA PRO A 23 -22.02 7.12 -0.01
C PRO A 23 -21.98 7.80 -1.39
N VAL A 24 -22.63 8.94 -1.49
CA VAL A 24 -22.61 9.82 -2.66
C VAL A 24 -21.43 10.78 -2.52
N VAL A 25 -20.40 10.58 -3.34
CA VAL A 25 -19.17 11.39 -3.31
C VAL A 25 -19.05 12.20 -4.59
N VAL A 26 -18.91 13.52 -4.43
CA VAL A 26 -18.64 14.44 -5.54
C VAL A 26 -17.14 14.62 -5.67
N VAL A 27 -16.59 14.32 -6.83
CA VAL A 27 -15.18 14.59 -7.14
C VAL A 27 -15.12 15.83 -8.03
N LEU A 28 -14.67 16.94 -7.46
CA LEU A 28 -14.44 18.20 -8.14
C LEU A 28 -12.94 18.34 -8.42
N GLY A 29 -12.49 18.24 -9.66
CA GLY A 29 -11.05 18.28 -9.88
C GLY A 29 -10.57 18.35 -11.31
N ASP A 30 -9.24 18.31 -11.43
CA ASP A 30 -8.54 18.30 -12.71
C ASP A 30 -8.61 16.91 -13.32
N LEU A 31 -9.43 16.76 -14.36
CA LEU A 31 -9.56 15.52 -15.09
C LEU A 31 -8.40 15.40 -16.08
N ILE A 32 -7.62 14.32 -15.96
CA ILE A 32 -6.43 14.06 -16.78
C ILE A 32 -6.62 12.74 -17.50
N LEU A 33 -6.22 12.67 -18.77
CA LEU A 33 -6.07 11.42 -19.49
C LEU A 33 -4.67 10.86 -19.25
N ASP A 34 -4.56 9.68 -18.64
CA ASP A 34 -3.31 8.93 -18.57
C ASP A 34 -3.25 7.94 -19.74
N SER A 35 -2.27 8.12 -20.64
CA SER A 35 -2.13 7.30 -21.85
C SER A 35 -0.82 6.50 -21.79
N TRP A 36 -0.90 5.18 -21.76
CA TRP A 36 0.27 4.29 -21.68
C TRP A 36 0.55 3.68 -23.05
N TRP A 37 1.68 4.05 -23.65
CA TRP A 37 2.13 3.54 -24.95
C TRP A 37 3.10 2.40 -24.71
N LEU A 38 2.65 1.17 -24.92
CA LEU A 38 3.38 -0.05 -24.63
C LEU A 38 4.06 -0.55 -25.91
N GLY A 39 5.34 -0.92 -25.81
CA GLY A 39 6.05 -1.49 -26.95
C GLY A 39 7.46 -1.97 -26.65
N GLU A 40 8.15 -2.36 -27.70
CA GLU A 40 9.53 -2.84 -27.66
C GLU A 40 10.49 -1.83 -28.30
N ALA A 41 11.59 -1.53 -27.60
CA ALA A 41 12.66 -0.67 -28.09
C ALA A 41 13.75 -1.52 -28.77
N GLU A 42 13.61 -1.78 -30.07
CA GLU A 42 14.48 -2.74 -30.77
C GLU A 42 15.82 -2.13 -31.24
N ARG A 43 15.83 -0.83 -31.54
CA ARG A 43 16.99 -0.16 -32.17
C ARG A 43 17.06 1.31 -31.82
N VAL A 44 18.23 1.89 -32.01
CA VAL A 44 18.44 3.35 -32.01
C VAL A 44 18.22 3.88 -33.43
N THR A 45 17.62 5.06 -33.56
CA THR A 45 17.44 5.72 -34.87
C THR A 45 18.77 6.23 -35.44
N ARG A 46 18.84 6.44 -36.76
CA ARG A 46 20.02 7.02 -37.42
C ARG A 46 20.07 8.55 -37.33
N GLU A 47 18.95 9.17 -36.98
CA GLU A 47 18.78 10.64 -36.95
C GLU A 47 19.31 11.28 -35.67
N ALA A 48 19.27 10.55 -34.56
CA ALA A 48 19.63 11.00 -33.22
C ALA A 48 19.94 9.77 -32.34
N PRO A 49 20.64 9.92 -31.20
CA PRO A 49 20.83 8.85 -30.22
C PRO A 49 19.53 8.60 -29.42
N ALA A 50 18.44 8.32 -30.13
CA ALA A 50 17.12 8.10 -29.59
C ALA A 50 16.62 6.68 -29.93
N PRO A 51 15.96 5.99 -28.99
CA PRO A 51 15.38 4.68 -29.26
C PRO A 51 14.19 4.79 -30.22
N VAL A 52 14.02 3.79 -31.08
CA VAL A 52 12.81 3.59 -31.89
C VAL A 52 11.95 2.57 -31.17
N LEU A 53 10.78 3.01 -30.70
CA LEU A 53 9.78 2.13 -30.13
C LEU A 53 8.86 1.61 -31.23
N ARG A 54 8.70 0.28 -31.33
CA ARG A 54 7.57 -0.30 -32.03
C ARG A 54 6.39 -0.34 -31.05
N LEU A 55 5.38 0.49 -31.31
CA LEU A 55 4.16 0.51 -30.50
C LEU A 55 3.36 -0.77 -30.72
N GLU A 56 2.98 -1.42 -29.63
CA GLU A 56 2.19 -2.66 -29.62
C GLU A 56 0.78 -2.39 -29.11
N ASP A 57 0.65 -1.58 -28.06
CA ASP A 57 -0.64 -1.25 -27.46
C ASP A 57 -0.67 0.18 -26.91
N VAL A 58 -1.87 0.75 -26.82
CA VAL A 58 -2.16 2.03 -26.19
C VAL A 58 -3.28 1.86 -25.19
N VAL A 59 -2.94 2.03 -23.91
CA VAL A 59 -3.89 1.88 -22.81
C VAL A 59 -4.22 3.24 -22.24
N ASP A 60 -5.46 3.66 -22.47
CA ASP A 60 -6.02 4.91 -21.96
C ASP A 60 -6.83 4.67 -20.69
N VAL A 61 -6.45 5.37 -19.62
CA VAL A 61 -7.09 5.28 -18.32
C VAL A 61 -7.35 6.67 -17.73
N ALA A 62 -8.28 6.72 -16.78
CA ALA A 62 -8.54 7.91 -16.00
C ALA A 62 -7.31 8.28 -15.16
N GLY A 63 -6.91 9.56 -15.20
CA GLY A 63 -5.79 10.12 -14.45
C GLY A 63 -6.21 11.33 -13.60
N GLY A 64 -5.43 11.64 -12.57
CA GLY A 64 -5.71 12.76 -11.68
C GLY A 64 -7.05 12.59 -10.95
N ALA A 65 -7.88 13.64 -10.93
CA ALA A 65 -9.19 13.59 -10.29
C ALA A 65 -10.11 12.50 -10.91
N ALA A 66 -9.93 12.19 -12.19
CA ALA A 66 -10.65 11.11 -12.85
C ALA A 66 -10.27 9.72 -12.28
N ASN A 67 -9.01 9.51 -11.91
CA ASN A 67 -8.55 8.28 -11.26
C ASN A 67 -9.07 8.15 -9.82
N THR A 68 -9.12 9.27 -9.09
CA THR A 68 -9.74 9.33 -7.76
C THR A 68 -11.21 8.92 -7.82
N ALA A 69 -11.96 9.44 -8.80
CA ALA A 69 -13.34 9.05 -9.06
C ALA A 69 -13.47 7.56 -9.42
N ALA A 70 -12.57 7.04 -10.25
CA ALA A 70 -12.56 5.62 -10.63
C ALA A 70 -12.31 4.70 -9.44
N ASN A 71 -11.41 5.07 -8.52
CA ASN A 71 -11.18 4.35 -7.26
C ASN A 71 -12.41 4.34 -6.36
N LEU A 72 -13.05 5.50 -6.14
CA LEU A 72 -14.30 5.58 -5.38
C LEU A 72 -15.38 4.66 -5.96
N ARG A 73 -15.53 4.67 -7.29
CA ARG A 73 -16.50 3.84 -7.99
C ARG A 73 -16.20 2.34 -7.86
N ALA A 74 -14.93 1.95 -7.94
CA ALA A 74 -14.46 0.57 -7.79
C ALA A 74 -14.63 0.04 -6.35
N LEU A 75 -14.54 0.93 -5.35
CA LEU A 75 -14.81 0.62 -3.95
C LEU A 75 -16.32 0.57 -3.62
N GLY A 76 -17.18 0.98 -4.56
CA GLY A 76 -18.64 0.84 -4.47
C GLY A 76 -19.42 2.12 -4.17
N ALA A 77 -18.76 3.29 -4.15
CA ALA A 77 -19.44 4.57 -3.96
C ALA A 77 -20.33 4.96 -5.17
N GLU A 78 -21.34 5.79 -4.93
CA GLU A 78 -21.99 6.57 -6.00
C GLU A 78 -21.15 7.83 -6.23
N VAL A 79 -20.68 8.04 -7.46
CA VAL A 79 -19.72 9.10 -7.76
C VAL A 79 -20.27 10.08 -8.77
N ARG A 80 -20.16 11.38 -8.46
CA ARG A 80 -20.48 12.48 -9.37
C ARG A 80 -19.20 13.21 -9.74
N THR A 81 -18.74 13.04 -10.96
CA THR A 81 -17.48 13.62 -11.43
C THR A 81 -17.72 14.99 -12.05
N VAL A 82 -17.08 16.02 -11.51
CA VAL A 82 -17.21 17.42 -11.96
C VAL A 82 -15.82 17.94 -12.35
N GLY A 83 -15.72 18.44 -13.57
CA GLY A 83 -14.46 18.96 -14.11
C GLY A 83 -14.62 19.45 -15.54
N VAL A 84 -13.50 19.70 -16.20
CA VAL A 84 -13.47 20.21 -17.58
C VAL A 84 -12.73 19.22 -18.48
N ALA A 85 -13.24 19.00 -19.68
CA ALA A 85 -12.57 18.28 -20.76
C ALA A 85 -12.65 19.09 -22.06
N GLY A 86 -11.62 19.01 -22.89
CA GLY A 86 -11.57 19.70 -24.17
C GLY A 86 -12.47 19.08 -25.22
N ARG A 87 -13.02 19.88 -26.13
CA ARG A 87 -13.72 19.42 -27.35
C ARG A 87 -12.71 18.96 -28.40
N ASP A 88 -11.90 17.99 -28.01
CA ASP A 88 -10.80 17.40 -28.78
C ASP A 88 -10.80 15.86 -28.66
N PRO A 89 -10.04 15.15 -29.50
CA PRO A 89 -9.98 13.68 -29.46
C PRO A 89 -9.53 13.12 -28.11
N GLU A 90 -8.62 13.81 -27.42
CA GLU A 90 -8.13 13.45 -26.08
C GLU A 90 -9.26 13.54 -25.05
N GLY A 91 -10.13 14.55 -25.16
CA GLY A 91 -11.30 14.70 -24.32
C GLY A 91 -12.32 13.60 -24.56
N ASP A 92 -12.55 13.20 -25.81
CA ASP A 92 -13.43 12.06 -26.12
C ASP A 92 -12.87 10.75 -25.53
N ARG A 93 -11.54 10.54 -25.60
CA ARG A 93 -10.85 9.40 -24.98
C ARG A 93 -10.94 9.41 -23.45
N LEU A 94 -10.85 10.59 -22.82
CA LEU A 94 -11.04 10.75 -21.38
C LEU A 94 -12.46 10.38 -20.96
N LEU A 95 -13.49 10.85 -21.67
CA LEU A 95 -14.88 10.48 -21.40
C LEU A 95 -15.08 8.96 -21.55
N ALA A 96 -14.54 8.35 -22.60
CA ALA A 96 -14.61 6.91 -22.79
C ALA A 96 -13.87 6.13 -21.69
N ALA A 97 -12.77 6.66 -21.14
CA ALA A 97 -12.08 6.06 -20.00
C ALA A 97 -12.94 6.12 -18.72
N LEU A 98 -13.62 7.23 -18.46
CA LEU A 98 -14.55 7.39 -17.34
C LEU A 98 -15.76 6.45 -17.46
N GLU A 99 -16.36 6.36 -18.65
CA GLU A 99 -17.49 5.46 -18.91
C GLU A 99 -17.11 3.98 -18.72
N ARG A 100 -15.92 3.57 -19.18
CA ARG A 100 -15.37 2.23 -18.91
C ARG A 100 -15.14 1.96 -17.42
N ALA A 101 -14.81 2.99 -16.65
CA ALA A 101 -14.73 2.91 -15.20
C ALA A 101 -16.11 2.94 -14.50
N GLY A 102 -17.21 3.04 -15.25
CA GLY A 102 -18.57 3.06 -14.71
C GLY A 102 -18.99 4.39 -14.10
N LEU A 103 -18.39 5.49 -14.56
CA LEU A 103 -18.68 6.86 -14.11
C LEU A 103 -19.58 7.60 -15.11
N GLY A 104 -20.46 8.43 -14.59
CA GLY A 104 -21.24 9.39 -15.38
C GLY A 104 -20.37 10.57 -15.85
N THR A 105 -20.73 11.13 -17.00
CA THR A 105 -20.01 12.23 -17.66
C THR A 105 -20.85 13.50 -17.78
N GLU A 106 -22.07 13.49 -17.24
CA GLU A 106 -23.07 14.55 -17.37
C GLU A 106 -22.69 15.88 -16.70
N SER A 107 -21.79 15.84 -15.71
CA SER A 107 -21.30 17.04 -15.00
C SER A 107 -19.91 17.49 -15.48
N ILE A 108 -19.44 16.97 -16.62
CA ILE A 108 -18.17 17.36 -17.22
C ILE A 108 -18.41 18.44 -18.27
N ILE A 109 -17.79 19.60 -18.06
CA ILE A 109 -17.94 20.74 -18.96
C ILE A 109 -17.02 20.55 -20.16
N ARG A 110 -17.61 20.47 -21.36
CA ARG A 110 -16.86 20.39 -22.62
C ARG A 110 -16.48 21.81 -23.05
N SER A 111 -15.19 22.12 -23.13
CA SER A 111 -14.69 23.48 -23.43
C SER A 111 -13.77 23.51 -24.66
N ASP A 112 -13.31 24.70 -25.05
CA ASP A 112 -12.29 24.92 -26.08
C ASP A 112 -10.85 24.73 -25.58
N ALA A 113 -10.63 24.65 -24.27
CA ALA A 113 -9.32 24.31 -23.71
C ALA A 113 -8.94 22.88 -24.05
N ALA A 114 -7.69 22.64 -24.45
CA ALA A 114 -7.24 21.29 -24.75
C ALA A 114 -7.23 20.40 -23.49
N THR A 115 -7.62 19.14 -23.65
CA THR A 115 -7.64 18.16 -22.57
C THR A 115 -6.23 17.91 -22.04
N THR A 116 -6.07 17.92 -20.70
CA THR A 116 -4.79 17.58 -20.08
C THR A 116 -4.51 16.09 -20.26
N ILE A 117 -3.35 15.74 -20.82
CA ILE A 117 -2.94 14.34 -21.05
C ILE A 117 -1.50 14.13 -20.58
N LYS A 118 -1.26 12.99 -19.93
CA LYS A 118 0.07 12.52 -19.52
C LYS A 118 0.34 11.19 -20.20
N THR A 119 1.14 11.22 -21.26
CA THR A 119 1.50 10.04 -22.04
C THR A 119 2.79 9.43 -21.52
N ARG A 120 2.78 8.15 -21.17
CA ARG A 120 3.96 7.39 -20.71
C ARG A 120 4.34 6.38 -21.78
N VAL A 121 5.54 6.53 -22.33
CA VAL A 121 6.11 5.67 -23.35
C VAL A 121 6.92 4.58 -22.67
N VAL A 122 6.49 3.33 -22.76
CA VAL A 122 7.06 2.18 -22.06
C VAL A 122 7.76 1.28 -23.07
N GLY A 123 9.02 0.95 -22.77
CA GLY A 123 9.84 0.00 -23.52
C GLY A 123 10.33 -1.10 -22.59
N GLY A 124 9.91 -2.34 -22.86
CA GLY A 124 10.10 -3.45 -21.91
C GLY A 124 9.46 -3.12 -20.55
N ASP A 125 10.18 -3.32 -19.45
CA ASP A 125 9.66 -3.11 -18.08
C ASP A 125 9.95 -1.70 -17.51
N SER A 126 10.16 -0.70 -18.38
CA SER A 126 10.52 0.65 -17.92
C SER A 126 9.88 1.77 -18.74
N VAL A 127 9.47 2.84 -18.04
CA VAL A 127 9.06 4.09 -18.67
C VAL A 127 10.30 4.76 -19.28
N MET A 128 10.30 4.94 -20.59
CA MET A 128 11.39 5.56 -21.34
C MET A 128 11.25 7.07 -21.41
N LEU A 129 10.02 7.56 -21.59
CA LEU A 129 9.70 8.98 -21.72
C LEU A 129 8.30 9.24 -21.18
N ARG A 130 8.10 10.43 -20.62
CA ARG A 130 6.78 10.99 -20.36
C ARG A 130 6.58 12.26 -21.16
N VAL A 131 5.42 12.38 -21.82
CA VAL A 131 5.00 13.55 -22.59
C VAL A 131 3.74 14.10 -21.95
N ASP A 132 3.83 15.29 -21.40
CA ASP A 132 2.73 15.98 -20.73
C ASP A 132 2.21 17.11 -21.65
N SER A 133 0.89 17.25 -21.76
CA SER A 133 0.23 18.37 -22.42
C SER A 133 -0.81 18.96 -21.47
N GLY A 134 -0.76 20.28 -21.28
CA GLY A 134 -1.56 21.00 -20.29
C GLY A 134 -0.85 21.22 -18.94
N PRO A 135 -1.56 21.76 -17.93
CA PRO A 135 -2.99 22.09 -17.95
C PRO A 135 -3.31 23.29 -18.87
N HIS A 136 -4.50 23.29 -19.46
CA HIS A 136 -5.02 24.39 -20.28
C HIS A 136 -6.22 25.03 -19.56
N ARG A 137 -6.21 26.36 -19.46
CA ARG A 137 -7.29 27.10 -18.80
C ARG A 137 -8.45 27.33 -19.79
N PRO A 138 -9.69 26.95 -19.44
CA PRO A 138 -10.87 27.26 -20.25
C PRO A 138 -11.30 28.73 -20.07
N GLY A 139 -12.13 29.22 -21.00
CA GLY A 139 -12.71 30.55 -20.92
C GLY A 139 -13.68 30.72 -19.73
N ASP A 140 -13.91 31.97 -19.33
CA ASP A 140 -14.70 32.30 -18.13
C ASP A 140 -16.12 31.71 -18.13
N ALA A 141 -16.78 31.65 -19.30
CA ALA A 141 -18.11 31.03 -19.40
C ALA A 141 -18.13 29.55 -19.00
N ALA A 142 -17.08 28.79 -19.33
CA ALA A 142 -16.95 27.40 -18.94
C ALA A 142 -16.57 27.24 -17.45
N LEU A 143 -15.86 28.23 -16.88
CA LEU A 143 -15.58 28.28 -15.44
C LEU A 143 -16.84 28.56 -14.61
N ASP A 144 -17.70 29.46 -15.09
CA ASP A 144 -19.00 29.71 -14.49
C ASP A 144 -19.91 28.47 -14.58
N GLU A 145 -19.92 27.79 -15.73
CA GLU A 145 -20.67 26.54 -15.92
C GLU A 145 -20.14 25.42 -15.00
N LEU A 146 -18.82 25.31 -14.84
CA LEU A 146 -18.18 24.39 -13.90
C LEU A 146 -18.62 24.67 -12.47
N ALA A 147 -18.64 25.94 -12.05
CA ALA A 147 -19.06 26.33 -10.71
C ALA A 147 -20.54 26.00 -10.46
N ASP A 148 -21.42 26.23 -11.44
CA ASP A 148 -22.83 25.86 -11.35
C ASP A 148 -23.04 24.34 -11.35
N ALA A 149 -22.26 23.58 -12.13
CA ALA A 149 -22.28 22.12 -12.10
C ALA A 149 -21.81 21.57 -10.75
N ALA A 150 -20.78 22.16 -10.16
CA ALA A 150 -20.28 21.78 -8.84
C ALA A 150 -21.36 21.96 -7.75
N VAL A 151 -22.09 23.07 -7.76
CA VAL A 151 -23.21 23.30 -6.81
C VAL A 151 -24.31 22.26 -6.98
N ARG A 152 -24.71 21.96 -8.23
CA ARG A 152 -25.74 20.94 -8.50
C ARG A 152 -25.31 19.55 -8.05
N ALA A 153 -24.05 19.18 -8.31
CA ALA A 153 -23.52 17.88 -7.94
C ALA A 153 -23.39 17.73 -6.41
N ALA A 154 -22.95 18.79 -5.71
CA ALA A 154 -22.79 18.82 -4.25
C ALA A 154 -24.12 18.71 -3.48
N ALA A 155 -25.25 19.04 -4.10
CA ALA A 155 -26.55 18.95 -3.46
C ALA A 155 -26.87 17.50 -3.03
N GLY A 156 -27.02 17.29 -1.72
CA GLY A 156 -27.34 15.99 -1.13
C GLY A 156 -26.22 14.94 -1.22
N ALA A 157 -24.97 15.36 -1.48
CA ALA A 157 -23.82 14.47 -1.41
C ALA A 157 -23.34 14.30 0.03
N ASP A 158 -22.90 13.09 0.39
CA ASP A 158 -22.30 12.80 1.70
C ASP A 158 -20.87 13.39 1.80
N ALA A 159 -20.18 13.57 0.66
CA ALA A 159 -18.85 14.18 0.64
C ALA A 159 -18.55 14.96 -0.66
N VAL A 160 -17.71 15.99 -0.55
CA VAL A 160 -17.04 16.66 -1.67
C VAL A 160 -15.53 16.46 -1.52
N LEU A 161 -14.91 15.85 -2.53
CA LEU A 161 -13.47 15.66 -2.65
C LEU A 161 -12.94 16.54 -3.77
N VAL A 162 -12.07 17.49 -3.41
CA VAL A 162 -11.40 18.38 -4.35
C VAL A 162 -10.04 17.81 -4.69
N CYS A 163 -9.76 17.61 -5.98
CA CYS A 163 -8.49 17.09 -6.48
C CYS A 163 -7.82 18.11 -7.40
N ASP A 164 -6.87 18.87 -6.88
CA ASP A 164 -6.20 19.98 -7.57
C ASP A 164 -4.76 19.61 -7.99
N TYR A 165 -4.57 19.47 -9.31
CA TYR A 165 -3.28 19.19 -9.93
C TYR A 165 -2.67 20.45 -10.56
N GLY A 166 -3.13 21.64 -10.15
CA GLY A 166 -2.54 22.92 -10.52
C GLY A 166 -3.12 23.57 -11.77
N SER A 167 -4.34 23.23 -12.18
CA SER A 167 -5.01 23.93 -13.30
C SER A 167 -5.43 25.37 -12.96
N GLY A 168 -5.65 25.65 -11.68
CA GLY A 168 -6.16 26.94 -11.19
C GLY A 168 -7.62 27.23 -11.54
N ILE A 169 -8.43 26.21 -11.87
CA ILE A 169 -9.85 26.37 -12.26
C ILE A 169 -10.84 26.09 -11.13
N LEU A 170 -10.40 25.40 -10.07
CA LEU A 170 -11.30 24.76 -9.10
C LEU A 170 -11.76 25.71 -7.98
N ARG A 171 -11.00 26.77 -7.69
CA ARG A 171 -11.26 27.64 -6.53
C ARG A 171 -12.64 28.30 -6.58
N ALA A 172 -13.01 28.91 -7.71
CA ALA A 172 -14.29 29.58 -7.87
C ALA A 172 -15.48 28.59 -7.74
N ALA A 173 -15.31 27.38 -8.25
CA ALA A 173 -16.30 26.32 -8.10
C ALA A 173 -16.50 25.92 -6.63
N LEU A 174 -15.42 25.72 -5.87
CA LEU A 174 -15.53 25.41 -4.44
C LEU A 174 -16.13 26.58 -3.64
N GLU A 175 -15.73 27.83 -3.92
CA GLU A 175 -16.32 29.01 -3.28
C GLU A 175 -17.84 29.06 -3.49
N ARG A 176 -18.33 28.71 -4.69
CA ARG A 176 -19.77 28.67 -4.99
C ARG A 176 -20.48 27.51 -4.32
N VAL A 177 -19.86 26.34 -4.21
CA VAL A 177 -20.36 25.20 -3.42
C VAL A 177 -20.52 25.61 -1.95
N LEU A 178 -19.48 26.19 -1.35
CA LEU A 178 -19.50 26.63 0.04
C LEU A 178 -20.54 27.72 0.31
N ALA A 179 -20.77 28.62 -0.66
CA ALA A 179 -21.80 29.65 -0.57
C ALA A 179 -23.23 29.07 -0.64
N ALA A 180 -23.44 27.96 -1.36
CA ALA A 180 -24.72 27.27 -1.43
C ALA A 180 -24.99 26.42 -0.16
N GLY A 181 -23.93 25.88 0.45
CA GLY A 181 -24.00 25.13 1.70
C GLY A 181 -22.73 24.32 1.91
N ARG A 182 -22.18 24.33 3.13
CA ARG A 182 -20.99 23.54 3.44
C ARG A 182 -21.32 22.03 3.33
N PRO A 183 -20.54 21.23 2.58
CA PRO A 183 -20.67 19.77 2.57
C PRO A 183 -20.51 19.15 3.96
N GLU A 184 -21.10 17.98 4.18
CA GLU A 184 -20.93 17.24 5.44
C GLU A 184 -19.46 16.83 5.67
N LEU A 185 -18.80 16.41 4.59
CA LEU A 185 -17.37 16.10 4.56
C LEU A 185 -16.72 16.82 3.37
N LEU A 186 -15.74 17.69 3.64
CA LEU A 186 -14.91 18.31 2.61
C LEU A 186 -13.47 17.79 2.69
N VAL A 187 -13.03 17.09 1.65
CA VAL A 187 -11.65 16.60 1.52
C VAL A 187 -10.94 17.37 0.42
N VAL A 188 -9.68 17.74 0.62
CA VAL A 188 -8.84 18.40 -0.39
C VAL A 188 -7.52 17.66 -0.57
N ASP A 189 -7.28 17.19 -1.79
CA ASP A 189 -6.01 16.65 -2.25
C ASP A 189 -5.43 17.63 -3.28
N ALA A 190 -4.32 18.27 -2.97
CA ALA A 190 -3.77 19.34 -3.79
C ALA A 190 -2.24 19.45 -3.67
N HIS A 191 -1.59 19.83 -4.78
CA HIS A 191 -0.15 20.10 -4.78
C HIS A 191 0.24 21.35 -3.94
N ASP A 192 -0.64 22.34 -3.84
CA ASP A 192 -0.46 23.54 -3.00
C ASP A 192 -1.65 23.72 -2.05
N LEU A 193 -1.54 23.17 -0.85
CA LEU A 193 -2.61 23.20 0.17
C LEU A 193 -2.83 24.58 0.79
N ALA A 194 -1.85 25.49 0.75
CA ALA A 194 -1.99 26.80 1.39
C ALA A 194 -3.12 27.61 0.73
N GLY A 195 -3.31 27.43 -0.58
CA GLY A 195 -4.39 28.06 -1.36
C GLY A 195 -5.80 27.62 -0.96
N TRP A 196 -5.94 26.53 -0.19
CA TRP A 196 -7.21 25.90 0.15
C TRP A 196 -7.66 26.14 1.60
N ALA A 197 -6.84 26.79 2.44
CA ALA A 197 -7.15 27.07 3.84
C ALA A 197 -8.45 27.86 4.05
N PHE A 198 -8.85 28.69 3.06
CA PHE A 198 -10.12 29.43 3.09
C PHE A 198 -11.35 28.50 3.24
N ALA A 199 -11.27 27.29 2.69
CA ALA A 199 -12.36 26.33 2.67
C ALA A 199 -12.51 25.60 4.02
N ARG A 200 -11.48 25.69 4.88
CA ARG A 200 -11.35 24.94 6.13
C ARG A 200 -11.69 23.45 5.92
N PRO A 201 -10.89 22.70 5.15
CA PRO A 201 -11.20 21.30 4.85
C PRO A 201 -11.35 20.45 6.11
N ASP A 202 -12.12 19.37 6.04
CA ASP A 202 -12.19 18.39 7.11
C ASP A 202 -10.96 17.47 7.05
N LEU A 203 -10.48 17.13 5.85
CA LEU A 203 -9.27 16.36 5.62
C LEU A 203 -8.44 16.93 4.47
N VAL A 204 -7.11 16.91 4.64
CA VAL A 204 -6.14 17.08 3.56
C VAL A 204 -5.14 15.95 3.53
N THR A 205 -4.66 15.57 2.33
CA THR A 205 -3.82 14.38 2.11
C THR A 205 -2.46 14.66 1.45
N PRO A 206 -1.66 15.64 1.92
CA PRO A 206 -0.40 15.96 1.26
C PRO A 206 0.58 14.78 1.27
N ASN A 207 1.37 14.63 0.21
CA ASN A 207 2.61 13.86 0.28
C ASN A 207 3.71 14.64 1.02
N ALA A 208 4.83 13.96 1.29
CA ALA A 208 5.96 14.57 1.99
C ALA A 208 6.46 15.87 1.34
N LYS A 209 6.51 15.95 0.00
CA LYS A 209 6.98 17.16 -0.71
C LYS A 209 5.99 18.31 -0.61
N GLU A 210 4.70 18.02 -0.68
CA GLU A 210 3.62 19.01 -0.52
C GLU A 210 3.57 19.52 0.92
N ALA A 211 3.80 18.65 1.90
CA ALA A 211 3.96 19.04 3.30
C ALA A 211 5.20 19.92 3.51
N GLU A 212 6.33 19.62 2.85
CA GLU A 212 7.52 20.48 2.86
C GLU A 212 7.24 21.86 2.25
N LEU A 213 6.49 21.91 1.14
CA LEU A 213 6.06 23.17 0.52
C LEU A 213 5.18 23.98 1.47
N LEU A 214 4.19 23.34 2.10
CA LEU A 214 3.29 23.97 3.06
C LEU A 214 4.04 24.54 4.27
N LEU A 215 5.04 23.82 4.78
CA LEU A 215 5.87 24.24 5.91
C LEU A 215 6.93 25.28 5.51
N GLY A 216 7.38 25.28 4.26
CA GLY A 216 8.57 26.03 3.83
C GLY A 216 9.87 25.47 4.42
N ALA A 217 9.88 24.19 4.81
CA ALA A 217 11.02 23.52 5.44
C ALA A 217 11.05 22.03 5.07
N PRO A 218 12.24 21.42 4.90
CA PRO A 218 12.36 19.99 4.58
C PRO A 218 11.98 19.10 5.78
N LEU A 219 11.33 17.98 5.49
CA LEU A 219 10.96 16.93 6.47
C LEU A 219 12.06 15.87 6.64
N GLY A 220 13.11 15.93 5.82
CA GLY A 220 14.22 14.98 5.84
C GLY A 220 13.92 13.69 5.06
N ARG A 221 14.62 12.59 5.40
CA ARG A 221 14.54 11.32 4.67
C ARG A 221 14.30 10.13 5.61
N GLY A 222 13.59 9.12 5.12
CA GLY A 222 13.34 7.87 5.83
C GLY A 222 12.57 8.05 7.13
N SER A 223 12.95 7.30 8.17
CA SER A 223 12.27 7.29 9.47
C SER A 223 12.18 8.66 10.17
N ALA A 224 13.07 9.60 9.84
CA ALA A 224 13.06 10.97 10.37
C ALA A 224 11.84 11.78 9.89
N ARG A 225 11.27 11.48 8.71
CA ARG A 225 10.13 12.22 8.15
C ARG A 225 8.90 12.19 9.05
N ALA A 226 8.55 11.01 9.56
CA ALA A 226 7.39 10.88 10.44
C ALA A 226 7.56 11.67 11.75
N ALA A 227 8.77 11.71 12.31
CA ALA A 227 9.06 12.52 13.49
C ALA A 227 8.99 14.02 13.18
N ALA A 228 9.46 14.44 12.00
CA ALA A 228 9.35 15.83 11.54
C ALA A 228 7.89 16.25 11.33
N VAL A 229 7.06 15.40 10.72
CA VAL A 229 5.61 15.62 10.59
C VAL A 229 4.96 15.76 11.96
N HIS A 230 5.31 14.87 12.91
CA HIS A 230 4.79 14.93 14.27
C HIS A 230 5.17 16.22 15.00
N ALA A 231 6.41 16.70 14.81
CA ALA A 231 6.87 17.97 15.37
C ALA A 231 6.22 19.20 14.71
N ALA A 232 5.82 19.10 13.45
CA ALA A 232 5.20 20.16 12.67
C ALA A 232 3.65 20.10 12.67
N ALA A 233 3.04 19.24 13.48
CA ALA A 233 1.62 18.92 13.39
C ALA A 233 0.69 20.13 13.51
N GLU A 234 0.99 21.05 14.44
CA GLU A 234 0.21 22.28 14.64
C GLU A 234 0.32 23.20 13.42
N GLN A 235 1.54 23.44 12.92
CA GLN A 235 1.77 24.28 11.74
C GLN A 235 1.11 23.71 10.49
N LEU A 236 1.14 22.39 10.31
CA LEU A 236 0.46 21.72 9.18
C LEU A 236 -1.05 21.97 9.21
N ARG A 237 -1.70 21.90 10.38
CA ARG A 237 -3.13 22.19 10.53
C ARG A 237 -3.45 23.65 10.32
N GLU A 238 -2.69 24.54 10.94
CA GLU A 238 -2.90 25.98 10.82
C GLU A 238 -2.77 26.46 9.37
N ARG A 239 -1.72 26.01 8.67
CA ARG A 239 -1.45 26.45 7.30
C ARG A 239 -2.37 25.82 6.26
N SER A 240 -2.81 24.58 6.48
CA SER A 240 -3.81 23.95 5.61
C SER A 240 -5.24 24.40 5.92
N GLY A 241 -5.48 24.99 7.09
CA GLY A 241 -6.82 25.27 7.61
C GLY A 241 -7.64 24.01 7.90
N SER A 242 -7.03 22.82 7.87
CA SER A 242 -7.73 21.54 7.91
C SER A 242 -7.95 21.03 9.33
N ARG A 243 -9.07 20.35 9.56
CA ARG A 243 -9.35 19.67 10.83
C ARG A 243 -8.45 18.44 11.02
N HIS A 244 -8.29 17.64 9.97
CA HIS A 244 -7.42 16.47 9.93
C HIS A 244 -6.39 16.63 8.81
N VAL A 245 -5.15 16.20 9.06
CA VAL A 245 -4.08 16.24 8.06
C VAL A 245 -3.44 14.86 7.99
N VAL A 246 -3.38 14.26 6.80
CA VAL A 246 -2.72 12.96 6.60
C VAL A 246 -1.57 13.12 5.65
N VAL A 247 -0.35 13.07 6.18
CA VAL A 247 0.86 13.18 5.37
C VAL A 247 1.27 11.79 4.87
N THR A 248 1.23 11.56 3.56
CA THR A 248 1.76 10.32 2.96
C THR A 248 3.29 10.43 2.82
N LEU A 249 4.00 9.36 3.19
CA LEU A 249 5.46 9.34 3.36
C LEU A 249 6.12 8.38 2.36
N ASP A 250 5.58 8.28 1.15
CA ASP A 250 6.02 7.35 0.11
C ASP A 250 6.05 5.91 0.66
N ARG A 251 7.19 5.21 0.53
CA ARG A 251 7.42 3.85 1.03
C ARG A 251 7.37 3.70 2.57
N ASP A 252 7.32 4.81 3.32
CA ASP A 252 7.36 4.78 4.78
C ASP A 252 5.97 4.81 5.43
N GLY A 253 4.90 4.72 4.63
CA GLY A 253 3.50 4.73 5.07
C GLY A 253 2.91 6.13 5.13
N SER A 254 2.14 6.43 6.18
CA SER A 254 1.53 7.75 6.39
C SER A 254 1.51 8.16 7.87
N ALA A 255 1.39 9.46 8.12
CA ALA A 255 1.19 10.03 9.44
C ALA A 255 -0.09 10.88 9.45
N ALA A 256 -1.08 10.45 10.22
CA ALA A 256 -2.38 11.07 10.35
C ALA A 256 -2.45 11.91 11.62
N LEU A 257 -2.81 13.18 11.48
CA LEU A 257 -2.95 14.17 12.53
C LEU A 257 -4.44 14.40 12.78
N ASP A 258 -4.96 13.92 13.91
CA ASP A 258 -6.39 13.96 14.24
C ASP A 258 -6.77 15.21 15.07
N ALA A 259 -7.99 15.72 14.96
CA ALA A 259 -8.45 16.98 15.55
C ALA A 259 -8.17 17.11 17.06
N ASP A 260 -8.16 16.00 17.80
CA ASP A 260 -7.87 15.94 19.24
C ASP A 260 -6.36 16.05 19.58
N GLY A 261 -5.51 16.14 18.57
CA GLY A 261 -4.05 16.20 18.69
C GLY A 261 -3.39 14.82 18.66
N SER A 262 -4.17 13.74 18.58
CA SER A 262 -3.62 12.40 18.43
C SER A 262 -2.98 12.22 17.05
N ILE A 263 -1.96 11.38 17.02
CA ILE A 263 -1.20 11.10 15.79
C ILE A 263 -1.16 9.59 15.58
N THR A 264 -1.69 9.14 14.45
CA THR A 264 -1.70 7.73 14.04
C THR A 264 -0.71 7.53 12.90
N ARG A 265 -0.05 6.38 12.87
CA ARG A 265 0.94 6.04 11.85
C ARG A 265 0.61 4.72 11.19
N THR A 266 0.68 4.70 9.86
CA THR A 266 0.66 3.47 9.06
C THR A 266 2.05 3.19 8.51
N PHE A 267 2.24 1.98 8.00
CA PHE A 267 3.43 1.55 7.28
C PHE A 267 3.00 1.00 5.93
N ALA A 268 3.68 1.40 4.86
CA ALA A 268 3.43 0.87 3.53
C ALA A 268 4.12 -0.49 3.37
N GLN A 269 3.55 -1.36 2.53
CA GLN A 269 4.30 -2.47 1.94
C GLN A 269 5.11 -1.96 0.75
N PRO A 270 6.45 -1.88 0.84
CA PRO A 270 7.25 -1.25 -0.22
C PRO A 270 7.18 -2.05 -1.52
N ALA A 271 6.71 -1.42 -2.60
CA ALA A 271 6.82 -1.93 -3.97
C ALA A 271 8.00 -1.27 -4.70
N GLU A 272 8.40 -1.81 -5.87
CA GLU A 272 9.40 -1.15 -6.71
C GLU A 272 8.90 0.23 -7.17
N GLU A 273 9.75 1.25 -7.10
CA GLU A 273 9.43 2.67 -7.33
C GLU A 273 8.80 2.96 -8.72
N LYS A 274 8.95 2.01 -9.66
CA LYS A 274 8.44 2.10 -11.03
C LYS A 274 6.91 2.05 -11.14
N GLN A 275 6.18 1.72 -10.08
CA GLN A 275 4.73 1.43 -10.12
C GLN A 275 3.85 2.33 -9.24
N ALA A 276 4.36 3.45 -8.72
CA ALA A 276 3.61 4.30 -7.77
C ALA A 276 2.55 5.25 -8.37
N SER A 277 2.21 5.13 -9.66
CA SER A 277 1.29 6.08 -10.33
C SER A 277 -0.15 5.90 -9.83
N GLY A 278 -0.72 6.92 -9.20
CA GLY A 278 -2.12 6.91 -8.72
C GLY A 278 -2.33 6.36 -7.31
N ALA A 279 -1.26 6.07 -6.55
CA ALA A 279 -1.38 5.63 -5.16
C ALA A 279 -1.97 6.70 -4.23
N GLY A 280 -1.61 7.98 -4.46
CA GLY A 280 -2.19 9.12 -3.73
C GLY A 280 -3.70 9.26 -4.00
N ASP A 281 -4.10 9.18 -5.26
CA ASP A 281 -5.51 9.23 -5.69
C ASP A 281 -6.33 8.10 -5.02
N THR A 282 -5.77 6.88 -4.98
CA THR A 282 -6.38 5.71 -4.32
C THR A 282 -6.50 5.92 -2.81
N PHE A 283 -5.47 6.51 -2.20
CA PHE A 283 -5.45 6.83 -0.79
C PHE A 283 -6.55 7.86 -0.43
N ALA A 284 -6.59 8.98 -1.15
CA ALA A 284 -7.58 10.04 -0.95
C ALA A 284 -9.01 9.54 -1.17
N ALA A 285 -9.23 8.74 -2.22
CA ALA A 285 -10.51 8.08 -2.50
C ALA A 285 -10.97 7.19 -1.34
N THR A 286 -10.11 6.29 -0.88
CA THR A 286 -10.45 5.31 0.17
C THR A 286 -10.68 5.99 1.52
N ALA A 287 -9.84 6.97 1.87
CA ALA A 287 -10.00 7.75 3.10
C ALA A 287 -11.32 8.53 3.09
N THR A 288 -11.65 9.17 1.96
CA THR A 288 -12.92 9.91 1.79
C THR A 288 -14.11 8.97 1.95
N LEU A 289 -14.09 7.80 1.30
CA LEU A 289 -15.17 6.83 1.39
C LEU A 289 -15.39 6.33 2.82
N ALA A 290 -14.30 5.99 3.51
CA ALA A 290 -14.38 5.50 4.88
C ALA A 290 -14.93 6.56 5.84
N LEU A 291 -14.50 7.82 5.71
CA LEU A 291 -15.02 8.93 6.52
C LEU A 291 -16.49 9.23 6.20
N ALA A 292 -16.88 9.24 4.93
CA ALA A 292 -18.28 9.41 4.53
C ALA A 292 -19.19 8.28 5.05
N ALA A 293 -18.64 7.06 5.18
CA ALA A 293 -19.28 5.91 5.82
C ALA A 293 -19.21 5.93 7.36
N GLY A 294 -18.82 7.05 7.96
CA GLY A 294 -18.80 7.28 9.42
C GLY A 294 -17.69 6.54 10.17
N ARG A 295 -16.60 6.13 9.50
CA ARG A 295 -15.45 5.47 10.16
C ARG A 295 -14.54 6.50 10.82
N SER A 296 -13.78 6.04 11.82
CA SER A 296 -12.74 6.85 12.47
C SER A 296 -11.63 7.22 11.48
N LEU A 297 -10.92 8.33 11.73
CA LEU A 297 -9.77 8.73 10.91
C LEU A 297 -8.70 7.63 10.87
N ALA A 298 -8.41 7.01 12.02
CA ALA A 298 -7.45 5.90 12.10
C ALA A 298 -7.84 4.75 11.16
N THR A 299 -9.12 4.35 11.16
CA THR A 299 -9.61 3.31 10.26
C THR A 299 -9.60 3.74 8.80
N ALA A 300 -9.98 4.98 8.50
CA ALA A 300 -9.93 5.51 7.14
C ALA A 300 -8.51 5.47 6.57
N VAL A 301 -7.52 5.87 7.37
CA VAL A 301 -6.10 5.91 6.99
C VAL A 301 -5.51 4.50 6.85
N ASP A 302 -5.84 3.57 7.74
CA ASP A 302 -5.42 2.17 7.64
C ASP A 302 -5.92 1.52 6.34
N LEU A 303 -7.21 1.71 6.02
CA LEU A 303 -7.80 1.16 4.80
C LEU A 303 -7.26 1.85 3.55
N ALA A 304 -7.04 3.16 3.60
CA ALA A 304 -6.44 3.92 2.51
C ALA A 304 -5.00 3.48 2.23
N GLN A 305 -4.21 3.19 3.26
CA GLN A 305 -2.87 2.62 3.10
C GLN A 305 -2.96 1.24 2.43
N ALA A 306 -3.83 0.35 2.90
CA ALA A 306 -4.00 -0.98 2.32
C ALA A 306 -4.44 -0.93 0.84
N ALA A 307 -5.32 0.00 0.49
CA ALA A 307 -5.73 0.21 -0.89
C ALA A 307 -4.60 0.79 -1.76
N ALA A 308 -3.80 1.72 -1.22
CA ALA A 308 -2.61 2.23 -1.89
C ALA A 308 -1.58 1.11 -2.14
N ASP A 309 -1.36 0.23 -1.15
CA ASP A 309 -0.45 -0.91 -1.23
C ASP A 309 -0.86 -1.91 -2.32
N VAL A 310 -2.16 -2.04 -2.63
CA VAL A 310 -2.65 -2.86 -3.75
C VAL A 310 -2.26 -2.25 -5.10
N VAL A 311 -2.48 -0.95 -5.29
CA VAL A 311 -2.28 -0.32 -6.62
C VAL A 311 -0.82 -0.12 -6.96
N VAL A 312 0.07 0.06 -5.97
CA VAL A 312 1.53 0.17 -6.20
C VAL A 312 2.16 -1.14 -6.68
N GLN A 313 1.45 -2.27 -6.61
CA GLN A 313 1.89 -3.56 -7.12
C GLN A 313 1.35 -3.86 -8.53
N ARG A 314 0.60 -2.92 -9.12
CA ARG A 314 -0.03 -3.06 -10.44
C ARG A 314 0.71 -2.17 -11.45
N PRO A 315 0.88 -2.62 -12.69
CA PRO A 315 1.40 -1.76 -13.74
C PRO A 315 0.36 -0.67 -14.06
N GLY A 316 0.87 0.50 -14.46
CA GLY A 316 0.02 1.58 -14.94
C GLY A 316 -0.64 2.42 -13.84
N THR A 317 -1.59 3.25 -14.25
CA THR A 317 -2.54 3.89 -13.32
C THR A 317 -3.71 2.93 -13.14
N SER A 318 -3.90 2.43 -11.91
CA SER A 318 -4.87 1.39 -11.60
C SER A 318 -5.78 1.77 -10.43
N VAL A 319 -6.82 0.98 -10.22
CA VAL A 319 -7.79 1.16 -9.12
C VAL A 319 -7.74 -0.02 -8.15
N CYS A 320 -8.12 0.24 -6.90
CA CYS A 320 -8.39 -0.79 -5.90
C CYS A 320 -9.91 -0.98 -5.77
N SER A 321 -10.42 -2.17 -6.08
CA SER A 321 -11.83 -2.51 -5.84
C SER A 321 -12.08 -2.94 -4.39
N ALA A 322 -13.35 -2.99 -3.99
CA ALA A 322 -13.72 -3.52 -2.67
C ALA A 322 -13.22 -4.97 -2.45
N ASP A 323 -13.28 -5.80 -3.50
CA ASP A 323 -12.81 -7.19 -3.44
C ASP A 323 -11.28 -7.24 -3.39
N ASP A 324 -10.57 -6.35 -4.09
CA ASP A 324 -9.11 -6.23 -4.00
C ASP A 324 -8.65 -5.86 -2.59
N LEU A 325 -9.31 -4.88 -1.96
CA LEU A 325 -9.02 -4.45 -0.60
C LEU A 325 -9.28 -5.57 0.41
N LEU A 326 -10.40 -6.28 0.28
CA LEU A 326 -10.68 -7.43 1.15
C LEU A 326 -9.67 -8.55 0.93
N HIS A 327 -9.29 -8.81 -0.32
CA HIS A 327 -8.31 -9.83 -0.64
C HIS A 327 -6.92 -9.50 -0.11
N SER A 328 -6.47 -8.24 -0.20
CA SER A 328 -5.16 -7.84 0.31
C SER A 328 -5.07 -7.91 1.83
N LEU A 329 -6.18 -7.63 2.53
CA LEU A 329 -6.27 -7.74 3.99
C LEU A 329 -6.59 -9.16 4.47
N ALA A 330 -7.16 -10.00 3.61
CA ALA A 330 -7.38 -11.42 3.84
C ALA A 330 -6.18 -12.27 3.40
N ALA A 331 -5.25 -11.70 2.62
CA ALA A 331 -3.99 -12.32 2.26
C ALA A 331 -3.28 -12.68 3.56
N PRO A 332 -3.09 -13.99 3.82
CA PRO A 332 -2.84 -14.44 5.17
C PRO A 332 -1.44 -14.00 5.62
N ALA A 333 -1.34 -13.55 6.89
CA ALA A 333 -0.20 -13.90 7.72
C ALA A 333 0.15 -15.37 7.42
N ALA A 334 1.41 -15.69 7.12
CA ALA A 334 1.86 -16.96 6.55
C ALA A 334 0.97 -18.16 6.90
N THR A 335 0.49 -18.91 5.91
CA THR A 335 -0.48 -19.96 6.21
C THR A 335 0.20 -21.09 6.99
N VAL A 336 -0.33 -21.44 8.18
CA VAL A 336 0.09 -22.63 8.91
C VAL A 336 -0.52 -23.85 8.24
N LEU A 337 0.31 -24.71 7.66
CA LEU A 337 -0.08 -25.90 6.91
C LEU A 337 0.41 -27.16 7.60
N GLY A 338 -0.37 -28.24 7.48
CA GLY A 338 0.14 -29.58 7.74
C GLY A 338 1.08 -30.04 6.61
N GLU A 339 1.95 -31.01 6.88
CA GLU A 339 3.00 -31.42 5.93
C GLU A 339 2.47 -31.80 4.54
N ASP A 340 1.34 -32.51 4.46
CA ASP A 340 0.76 -32.94 3.17
C ASP A 340 0.31 -31.74 2.32
N ALA A 341 -0.42 -30.80 2.93
CA ALA A 341 -0.86 -29.58 2.25
C ALA A 341 0.33 -28.69 1.86
N LEU A 342 1.37 -28.65 2.69
CA LEU A 342 2.59 -27.92 2.37
C LEU A 342 3.27 -28.49 1.12
N VAL A 343 3.38 -29.82 1.01
CA VAL A 343 3.98 -30.47 -0.18
C VAL A 343 3.21 -30.10 -1.45
N GLU A 344 1.88 -30.14 -1.42
CA GLU A 344 1.04 -29.77 -2.56
C GLU A 344 1.23 -28.30 -2.97
N VAL A 345 1.21 -27.40 -1.99
CA VAL A 345 1.39 -25.97 -2.23
C VAL A 345 2.77 -25.66 -2.80
N LEU A 346 3.83 -26.25 -2.25
CA LEU A 346 5.20 -26.02 -2.71
C LEU A 346 5.46 -26.63 -4.09
N ALA A 347 4.84 -27.78 -4.41
CA ALA A 347 4.88 -28.34 -5.75
C ALA A 347 4.28 -27.38 -6.79
N GLU A 348 3.17 -26.71 -6.45
CA GLU A 348 2.57 -25.68 -7.31
C GLU A 348 3.45 -24.43 -7.41
N GLN A 349 4.05 -23.95 -6.32
CA GLN A 349 5.01 -22.83 -6.37
C GLN A 349 6.21 -23.16 -7.28
N ALA A 350 6.74 -24.38 -7.18
CA ALA A 350 7.83 -24.85 -8.05
C ALA A 350 7.39 -24.94 -9.52
N ARG A 351 6.17 -25.41 -9.82
CA ARG A 351 5.60 -25.38 -11.19
C ARG A 351 5.50 -23.98 -11.77
N ARG A 352 5.32 -22.96 -10.91
CA ARG A 352 5.33 -21.53 -11.28
C ARG A 352 6.73 -20.93 -11.40
N GLY A 353 7.78 -21.74 -11.24
CA GLY A 353 9.17 -21.28 -11.32
C GLY A 353 9.63 -20.46 -10.13
N ARG A 354 8.89 -20.47 -9.00
CA ARG A 354 9.25 -19.71 -7.79
C ARG A 354 10.30 -20.46 -6.97
N ARG A 355 11.31 -19.73 -6.52
CA ARG A 355 12.43 -20.24 -5.72
C ARG A 355 12.02 -20.38 -4.25
N VAL A 356 11.73 -21.60 -3.83
CA VAL A 356 11.39 -21.94 -2.44
C VAL A 356 12.62 -21.94 -1.53
N VAL A 357 12.56 -21.14 -0.46
CA VAL A 357 13.51 -21.10 0.66
C VAL A 357 12.87 -21.78 1.86
N PHE A 358 13.64 -22.61 2.56
CA PHE A 358 13.21 -23.33 3.74
C PHE A 358 14.15 -23.09 4.90
N THR A 359 13.59 -22.88 6.08
CA THR A 359 14.33 -22.80 7.34
C THR A 359 13.57 -23.55 8.42
N ASN A 360 14.25 -23.94 9.49
CA ASN A 360 13.61 -24.48 10.66
C ASN A 360 14.16 -23.90 11.98
N GLY A 361 13.40 -24.09 13.06
CA GLY A 361 13.86 -23.76 14.40
C GLY A 361 12.80 -23.97 15.48
N CYS A 362 13.23 -23.87 16.73
CA CYS A 362 12.31 -23.98 17.86
C CYS A 362 11.48 -22.72 18.09
N PHE A 363 12.02 -21.53 17.78
CA PHE A 363 11.34 -20.23 17.94
C PHE A 363 10.65 -20.00 19.31
N ASP A 364 11.24 -20.57 20.36
CA ASP A 364 10.60 -20.68 21.67
C ASP A 364 10.32 -19.31 22.30
N VAL A 365 11.33 -18.43 22.40
CA VAL A 365 11.11 -17.01 22.70
C VAL A 365 11.81 -16.20 21.63
N LEU A 366 11.02 -15.45 20.86
CA LEU A 366 11.51 -14.63 19.77
C LEU A 366 12.28 -13.41 20.28
N HIS A 367 13.26 -13.01 19.49
CA HIS A 367 14.01 -11.78 19.68
C HIS A 367 14.45 -11.28 18.30
N ARG A 368 15.02 -10.08 18.25
CA ARG A 368 15.45 -9.41 17.01
C ARG A 368 16.35 -10.27 16.11
N GLY A 369 17.13 -11.18 16.68
CA GLY A 369 17.99 -12.09 15.91
C GLY A 369 17.17 -13.01 15.00
N HIS A 370 16.07 -13.58 15.49
CA HIS A 370 15.19 -14.43 14.68
C HIS A 370 14.50 -13.65 13.56
N THR A 371 14.05 -12.42 13.81
CA THR A 371 13.38 -11.62 12.77
C THR A 371 14.35 -11.11 11.71
N ALA A 372 15.58 -10.75 12.09
CA ALA A 372 16.64 -10.41 11.13
C ALA A 372 17.05 -11.63 10.29
N TYR A 373 17.18 -12.78 10.94
CA TYR A 373 17.47 -14.08 10.31
C TYR A 373 16.44 -14.46 9.24
N LEU A 374 15.15 -14.43 9.59
CA LEU A 374 14.07 -14.80 8.67
C LEU A 374 13.98 -13.83 7.49
N ARG A 375 14.24 -12.54 7.71
CA ARG A 375 14.33 -11.55 6.63
C ARG A 375 15.46 -11.86 5.64
N GLN A 376 16.66 -12.17 6.15
CA GLN A 376 17.79 -12.56 5.31
C GLN A 376 17.51 -13.88 4.56
N ALA A 377 16.82 -14.83 5.19
CA ALA A 377 16.39 -16.05 4.51
C ALA A 377 15.42 -15.73 3.36
N ARG A 378 14.44 -14.83 3.57
CA ARG A 378 13.48 -14.42 2.54
C ARG A 378 14.14 -13.82 1.31
N GLU A 379 15.27 -13.14 1.45
CA GLU A 379 16.03 -12.54 0.34
C GLU A 379 16.67 -13.59 -0.61
N LEU A 380 16.71 -14.86 -0.22
CA LEU A 380 17.35 -15.94 -0.99
C LEU A 380 16.39 -16.67 -1.96
N GLY A 381 15.13 -16.22 -2.05
CA GLY A 381 14.14 -16.75 -2.98
C GLY A 381 12.79 -16.03 -2.90
N ASP A 382 11.76 -16.65 -3.45
CA ASP A 382 10.44 -16.03 -3.68
C ASP A 382 9.39 -16.45 -2.64
N VAL A 383 9.62 -17.59 -1.97
CA VAL A 383 8.71 -18.17 -0.98
C VAL A 383 9.53 -18.64 0.21
N LEU A 384 9.27 -18.13 1.42
CA LEU A 384 9.89 -18.58 2.66
C LEU A 384 8.96 -19.49 3.45
N VAL A 385 9.44 -20.72 3.68
CA VAL A 385 8.81 -21.71 4.57
C VAL A 385 9.58 -21.78 5.88
N VAL A 386 8.87 -21.65 6.99
CA VAL A 386 9.43 -21.82 8.33
C VAL A 386 8.84 -23.06 9.00
N ALA A 387 9.68 -24.07 9.19
CA ALA A 387 9.32 -25.26 9.94
C ALA A 387 9.61 -25.07 11.43
N VAL A 388 8.57 -25.13 12.26
CA VAL A 388 8.62 -24.95 13.70
C VAL A 388 8.62 -26.32 14.38
N ASN A 389 9.58 -26.58 15.26
CA ASN A 389 9.61 -27.84 16.03
C ASN A 389 8.35 -27.98 16.90
N ASP A 390 7.78 -29.17 16.99
CA ASP A 390 6.73 -29.49 17.98
C ASP A 390 7.25 -29.40 19.44
N ASP A 391 6.33 -29.42 20.40
CA ASP A 391 6.69 -29.24 21.82
C ASP A 391 7.58 -30.35 22.37
N ASP A 392 7.38 -31.59 21.93
CA ASP A 392 8.18 -32.73 22.38
C ASP A 392 9.61 -32.67 21.84
N SER A 393 9.80 -32.21 20.61
CA SER A 393 11.13 -32.02 20.00
C SER A 393 11.87 -30.88 20.67
N VAL A 394 11.20 -29.76 20.99
CA VAL A 394 11.84 -28.69 21.76
C VAL A 394 12.25 -29.18 23.16
N ARG A 395 11.43 -29.99 23.83
CA ARG A 395 11.75 -30.57 25.14
C ARG A 395 12.97 -31.50 25.08
N ARG A 396 13.09 -32.35 24.06
CA ARG A 396 14.28 -33.20 23.85
C ARG A 396 15.53 -32.38 23.56
N LEU A 397 15.42 -31.35 22.73
CA LEU A 397 16.56 -30.52 22.30
C LEU A 397 17.06 -29.56 23.38
N LYS A 398 16.16 -29.01 24.21
CA LYS A 398 16.47 -27.93 25.17
C LYS A 398 16.33 -28.32 26.64
N GLY A 399 15.79 -29.49 26.95
CA GLY A 399 15.66 -30.03 28.29
C GLY A 399 14.37 -29.65 29.03
N GLU A 400 14.30 -30.06 30.30
CA GLU A 400 13.12 -29.93 31.14
C GLU A 400 12.75 -28.45 31.40
N GLY A 401 11.46 -28.11 31.25
CA GLY A 401 10.96 -26.73 31.36
C GLY A 401 11.01 -25.92 30.05
N ARG A 402 11.23 -26.57 28.91
CA ARG A 402 11.07 -26.02 27.56
C ARG A 402 10.15 -26.95 26.73
N PRO A 403 9.38 -26.42 25.76
CA PRO A 403 9.27 -25.00 25.42
C PRO A 403 8.52 -24.18 26.48
N ILE A 404 8.73 -22.85 26.46
CA ILE A 404 7.95 -21.90 27.29
C ILE A 404 6.61 -21.61 26.61
N ASN A 405 6.63 -21.41 25.29
CA ASN A 405 5.43 -21.16 24.49
C ASN A 405 5.04 -22.45 23.75
N PRO A 406 3.77 -22.88 23.79
CA PRO A 406 3.33 -24.07 23.07
C PRO A 406 3.46 -23.90 21.56
N GLU A 407 3.54 -25.00 20.83
CA GLU A 407 3.79 -25.03 19.39
C GLU A 407 2.82 -24.21 18.54
N GLY A 408 1.53 -24.19 18.92
CA GLY A 408 0.51 -23.39 18.24
C GLY A 408 0.80 -21.89 18.34
N ASP A 409 1.19 -21.41 19.52
CA ASP A 409 1.54 -19.99 19.73
C ASP A 409 2.82 -19.64 18.97
N ARG A 410 3.82 -20.52 18.98
CA ARG A 410 5.07 -20.30 18.24
C ARG A 410 4.83 -20.25 16.74
N ALA A 411 4.05 -21.18 16.19
CA ALA A 411 3.68 -21.18 14.77
C ALA A 411 2.86 -19.94 14.40
N GLY A 412 1.89 -19.55 15.23
CA GLY A 412 1.09 -18.35 15.03
C GLY A 412 1.93 -17.08 14.99
N VAL A 413 2.85 -16.88 15.95
CA VAL A 413 3.70 -15.68 15.97
C VAL A 413 4.65 -15.64 14.77
N ILE A 414 5.18 -16.77 14.33
CA ILE A 414 5.99 -16.83 13.10
C ILE A 414 5.14 -16.52 11.87
N ALA A 415 3.89 -16.99 11.82
CA ALA A 415 2.99 -16.73 10.70
C ALA A 415 2.70 -15.22 10.52
N GLU A 416 2.62 -14.47 11.61
CA GLU A 416 2.41 -13.01 11.58
C GLU A 416 3.64 -12.22 11.07
N LEU A 417 4.79 -12.86 10.84
CA LEU A 417 5.95 -12.19 10.30
C LEU A 417 5.80 -12.03 8.78
N GLY A 418 5.64 -10.81 8.30
CA GLY A 418 5.44 -10.49 6.87
C GLY A 418 6.58 -10.87 5.90
N CYS A 419 7.62 -11.56 6.37
CA CYS A 419 8.65 -12.17 5.51
C CYS A 419 8.46 -13.69 5.34
N VAL A 420 7.46 -14.29 5.98
CA VAL A 420 7.16 -15.73 5.98
C VAL A 420 5.91 -15.97 5.15
N ASP A 421 5.96 -16.96 4.25
CA ASP A 421 4.85 -17.30 3.36
C ASP A 421 4.06 -18.52 3.86
N TYR A 422 4.77 -19.51 4.40
CA TYR A 422 4.18 -20.72 5.00
C TYR A 422 4.87 -21.11 6.30
N VAL A 423 4.08 -21.62 7.24
CA VAL A 423 4.59 -22.23 8.48
C VAL A 423 4.12 -23.68 8.51
N THR A 424 4.97 -24.58 8.98
CA THR A 424 4.58 -25.97 9.26
C THR A 424 5.14 -26.40 10.60
N LEU A 425 4.41 -27.25 11.30
CA LEU A 425 4.95 -27.98 12.43
C LEU A 425 5.65 -29.25 11.93
N PHE A 426 6.72 -29.65 12.61
CA PHE A 426 7.36 -30.94 12.35
C PHE A 426 7.86 -31.58 13.65
N SER A 427 7.83 -32.91 13.66
CA SER A 427 8.31 -33.74 14.76
C SER A 427 9.69 -34.31 14.45
N GLY A 428 10.57 -34.34 15.44
CA GLY A 428 11.91 -34.91 15.34
C GLY A 428 13.02 -33.89 15.59
N ASP A 429 14.22 -34.42 15.77
CA ASP A 429 15.39 -33.61 16.14
C ASP A 429 15.98 -32.86 14.93
N THR A 430 15.67 -33.32 13.72
CA THR A 430 16.07 -32.67 12.45
C THR A 430 14.87 -32.59 11.49
N PRO A 431 14.84 -31.60 10.58
CA PRO A 431 13.77 -31.47 9.59
C PRO A 431 13.99 -32.38 8.37
N ILE A 432 14.94 -33.33 8.42
CA ILE A 432 15.36 -34.13 7.27
C ILE A 432 14.18 -34.85 6.58
N PRO A 433 13.29 -35.57 7.29
CA PRO A 433 12.17 -36.26 6.63
C PRO A 433 11.27 -35.29 5.85
N LEU A 434 11.08 -34.08 6.38
CA LEU A 434 10.29 -33.04 5.72
C LEU A 434 11.03 -32.48 4.50
N LEU A 435 12.34 -32.24 4.61
CA LEU A 435 13.19 -31.79 3.49
C LEU A 435 13.20 -32.78 2.31
N GLU A 436 13.21 -34.09 2.58
CA GLU A 436 13.14 -35.13 1.54
C GLU A 436 11.82 -35.08 0.75
N ARG A 437 10.73 -34.67 1.42
CA ARG A 437 9.40 -34.54 0.83
C ARG A 437 9.20 -33.23 0.07
N VAL A 438 9.62 -32.10 0.67
CA VAL A 438 9.36 -30.76 0.10
C VAL A 438 10.44 -30.29 -0.88
N GLN A 439 11.65 -30.85 -0.80
CA GLN A 439 12.80 -30.57 -1.68
C GLN A 439 13.00 -29.10 -2.05
N PRO A 440 13.18 -28.19 -1.07
CA PRO A 440 13.33 -26.75 -1.32
C PRO A 440 14.61 -26.43 -2.08
N HIS A 441 14.58 -25.36 -2.88
CA HIS A 441 15.75 -24.90 -3.65
C HIS A 441 16.88 -24.42 -2.74
N VAL A 442 16.53 -23.76 -1.63
CA VAL A 442 17.48 -23.23 -0.66
C VAL A 442 17.07 -23.67 0.74
N TYR A 443 18.00 -24.27 1.48
CA TYR A 443 17.86 -24.47 2.92
C TYR A 443 18.75 -23.47 3.66
N VAL A 444 18.17 -22.73 4.59
CA VAL A 444 18.85 -21.68 5.35
C VAL A 444 18.94 -22.10 6.81
N LYS A 445 20.13 -21.92 7.41
CA LYS A 445 20.34 -22.08 8.85
C LYS A 445 20.89 -20.80 9.46
N GLY A 446 20.33 -20.41 10.61
CA GLY A 446 20.84 -19.29 11.39
C GLY A 446 21.99 -19.72 12.30
N GLY A 447 23.03 -18.89 12.39
CA GLY A 447 24.19 -19.14 13.25
C GLY A 447 25.51 -19.32 12.49
N ASP A 448 26.61 -19.41 13.23
CA ASP A 448 27.98 -19.54 12.68
C ASP A 448 28.35 -20.99 12.36
N TYR A 449 27.42 -21.74 11.77
CA TYR A 449 27.68 -23.11 11.35
C TYR A 449 28.33 -23.12 9.97
N ALA A 450 29.40 -23.91 9.79
CA ALA A 450 29.87 -24.24 8.45
C ALA A 450 28.83 -25.16 7.78
N PRO A 451 28.39 -24.88 6.53
CA PRO A 451 27.38 -25.68 5.84
C PRO A 451 27.68 -27.19 5.79
N ASP A 452 28.96 -27.57 5.79
CA ASP A 452 29.40 -28.96 5.72
C ASP A 452 29.27 -29.74 7.04
N MET A 453 28.92 -29.06 8.14
CA MET A 453 28.67 -29.67 9.45
C MET A 453 27.20 -30.02 9.69
N LEU A 454 26.30 -29.63 8.78
CA LEU A 454 24.85 -29.86 8.89
C LEU A 454 24.49 -31.19 8.23
N ALA A 455 23.84 -32.08 8.98
CA ALA A 455 23.34 -33.35 8.44
C ALA A 455 22.32 -33.12 7.30
N GLU A 456 21.56 -32.02 7.40
CA GLU A 456 20.60 -31.58 6.38
C GLU A 456 21.28 -31.24 5.04
N ALA A 457 22.55 -30.84 5.05
CA ALA A 457 23.25 -30.44 3.83
C ALA A 457 23.47 -31.59 2.84
N VAL A 458 23.66 -32.81 3.33
CA VAL A 458 23.77 -34.01 2.48
C VAL A 458 22.46 -34.22 1.71
N VAL A 459 21.34 -34.13 2.42
CA VAL A 459 20.01 -34.35 1.85
C VAL A 459 19.65 -33.24 0.87
N VAL A 460 19.85 -31.97 1.26
CA VAL A 460 19.54 -30.82 0.40
C VAL A 460 20.32 -30.85 -0.92
N ARG A 461 21.61 -31.20 -0.85
CA ARG A 461 22.46 -31.32 -2.04
C ARG A 461 22.08 -32.53 -2.92
N SER A 462 21.53 -33.60 -2.35
CA SER A 462 21.19 -34.83 -3.09
C SER A 462 20.12 -34.62 -4.18
N TYR A 463 19.20 -33.68 -3.97
CA TYR A 463 18.19 -33.28 -4.96
C TYR A 463 18.52 -31.95 -5.67
N GLY A 464 19.76 -31.46 -5.54
CA GLY A 464 20.25 -30.27 -6.23
C GLY A 464 19.97 -28.92 -5.54
N GLY A 465 19.47 -28.93 -4.31
CA GLY A 465 19.30 -27.72 -3.51
C GLY A 465 20.61 -27.17 -2.95
N THR A 466 20.58 -25.92 -2.52
CA THR A 466 21.74 -25.23 -1.89
C THR A 466 21.52 -25.02 -0.40
N VAL A 467 22.57 -25.18 0.40
CA VAL A 467 22.55 -24.83 1.83
C VAL A 467 23.35 -23.55 2.05
N THR A 468 22.71 -22.59 2.71
CA THR A 468 23.31 -21.30 3.05
C THR A 468 23.18 -21.06 4.55
N THR A 469 24.23 -20.51 5.15
CA THR A 469 24.14 -19.95 6.50
C THR A 469 24.13 -18.44 6.42
N VAL A 470 23.32 -17.80 7.26
CA VAL A 470 23.22 -16.35 7.35
C VAL A 470 23.64 -15.90 8.74
N GLY A 471 24.37 -14.80 8.81
CA GLY A 471 25.06 -14.34 10.01
C GLY A 471 24.09 -14.02 11.16
N TYR A 472 24.41 -14.50 12.36
CA TYR A 472 23.59 -14.24 13.54
C TYR A 472 23.77 -12.80 14.00
N VAL A 473 22.68 -12.00 14.01
CA VAL A 473 22.71 -10.62 14.53
C VAL A 473 22.14 -10.61 15.96
N SER A 474 22.91 -11.04 16.96
CA SER A 474 22.89 -10.50 18.36
C SER A 474 23.71 -11.33 19.36
N GLU A 475 24.28 -10.64 20.37
CA GLU A 475 25.12 -11.15 21.48
C GLU A 475 24.39 -11.90 22.61
N HIS A 476 23.12 -12.30 22.45
CA HIS A 476 22.35 -12.93 23.54
C HIS A 476 21.52 -14.12 23.06
N SER A 477 21.78 -15.31 23.63
CA SER A 477 20.95 -16.49 23.38
C SER A 477 19.66 -16.44 24.21
N THR A 478 18.58 -17.01 23.68
CA THR A 478 17.31 -17.14 24.41
C THR A 478 17.48 -17.85 25.76
N THR A 479 18.43 -18.78 25.85
CA THR A 479 18.76 -19.52 27.07
C THR A 479 19.38 -18.60 28.11
N GLU A 480 20.25 -17.68 27.71
CA GLU A 480 20.88 -16.70 28.62
C GLU A 480 19.87 -15.68 29.14
N MET A 481 18.91 -15.23 28.33
CA MET A 481 17.83 -14.34 28.78
C MET A 481 16.96 -15.01 29.86
N VAL A 482 16.55 -16.27 29.64
CA VAL A 482 15.76 -17.03 30.62
C VAL A 482 16.55 -17.31 31.90
N GLN A 483 17.84 -17.65 31.79
CA GLN A 483 18.71 -17.81 32.95
C GLN A 483 18.88 -16.52 33.75
N ARG A 484 18.97 -15.36 33.08
CA ARG A 484 19.01 -14.03 33.71
C ARG A 484 17.74 -13.75 34.51
N ILE A 485 16.58 -14.05 33.94
CA ILE A 485 15.28 -13.90 34.62
C ILE A 485 15.17 -14.82 35.84
N ARG A 486 15.62 -16.08 35.73
CA ARG A 486 15.61 -17.04 36.84
C ARG A 486 16.60 -16.68 37.96
N SER A 487 17.74 -16.08 37.62
CA SER A 487 18.74 -15.63 38.60
C SER A 487 18.35 -14.32 39.30
N SER A 488 17.56 -13.46 38.66
CA SER A 488 16.94 -12.28 39.30
C SER A 488 15.74 -12.61 40.21
N ALA A 489 15.23 -13.85 40.18
CA ALA A 489 14.05 -14.28 40.94
C ALA A 489 14.38 -15.07 42.22
N GLN A 490 15.66 -15.26 42.58
CA GLN A 490 16.02 -15.80 43.90
C GLN A 490 15.89 -14.69 44.98
N PRO A 491 15.05 -14.86 46.01
CA PRO A 491 15.08 -13.96 47.16
C PRO A 491 16.43 -14.13 47.87
N GLY A 492 17.08 -13.01 48.18
CA GLY A 492 18.33 -13.01 48.95
C GLY A 492 18.16 -13.74 50.29
N PRO A 493 19.24 -14.31 50.85
CA PRO A 493 19.16 -15.05 52.11
C PRO A 493 18.66 -14.10 53.20
N SER A 494 17.65 -14.58 53.93
CA SER A 494 17.00 -13.93 55.08
C SER A 494 17.96 -13.57 56.20
#